data_AF-A0A921B7W1-F1
#
_entry.id   AF-A0A921B7W1-F1
#
_cell.length_a   1.000
_cell.length_b   1.000
_cell.length_c   1.000
_cell.angle_alpha   90.00
_cell.angle_beta   90.00
_cell.angle_gamma   90.00
#
_symmetry.space_group_name_H-M   'P 1'
#
loop_
_entity.id
_entity.type
_entity.pdbx_description
1 polymer ?
#
loop_
_entity_poly.entity_id
_entity_poly.type
_entity_poly.pdbx_seq_one_letter_code
_entity_poly.pdbx_strand_id
1 'polypeptide(L)' 'MREQVGRVDLSLRDKAYFHFALAQGCEVNGEYDEAFFHLEKGNKIKNDQSQYSIERMEKELQAK' A
#
# COMPACT_ATOMS: atom_id res chain seq x y z
N MET A 1 -3.78 1.73 -15.63
CA MET A 1 -3.23 1.50 -14.27
C MET A 1 -4.23 0.84 -13.33
N ARG A 2 -5.51 1.22 -13.30
CA ARG A 2 -6.54 0.66 -12.40
C ARG A 2 -6.60 -0.89 -12.45
N GLU A 3 -6.52 -1.49 -13.62
CA GLU A 3 -6.50 -2.95 -13.80
C GLU A 3 -5.23 -3.64 -13.24
N GLN A 4 -4.12 -2.91 -13.07
CA GLN A 4 -2.88 -3.47 -12.55
C GLN A 4 -2.96 -3.69 -11.03
N VAL A 5 -3.74 -2.88 -10.30
CA VAL A 5 -3.90 -3.01 -8.84
C VAL A 5 -4.56 -4.34 -8.44
N GLY A 6 -5.44 -4.86 -9.29
CA GLY A 6 -6.15 -6.12 -9.05
C GLY A 6 -5.32 -7.37 -9.31
N ARG A 7 -4.09 -7.24 -9.82
CA ARG A 7 -3.24 -8.40 -10.12
C ARG A 7 -2.77 -9.10 -8.85
N VAL A 8 -2.99 -10.42 -8.83
CA VAL A 8 -2.72 -11.28 -7.67
C VAL A 8 -1.20 -11.46 -7.47
N ASP A 9 -0.42 -11.38 -8.54
CA ASP A 9 1.03 -11.60 -8.58
C ASP A 9 1.90 -10.42 -8.11
N LEU A 10 1.31 -9.28 -7.77
CA LEU A 10 2.07 -8.13 -7.30
C LEU A 10 2.51 -8.26 -5.84
N SER A 11 3.77 -7.90 -5.57
CA SER A 11 4.25 -7.75 -4.20
C SER A 11 3.43 -6.67 -3.46
N LEU A 12 3.30 -6.79 -2.14
CA LEU A 12 2.61 -5.77 -1.34
C LEU A 12 3.22 -4.37 -1.53
N ARG A 13 4.55 -4.29 -1.71
CA ARG A 13 5.25 -3.04 -1.99
C ARG A 13 4.81 -2.43 -3.31
N ASP A 14 4.75 -3.23 -4.38
CA ASP A 14 4.36 -2.75 -5.70
C ASP A 14 2.88 -2.37 -5.73
N LYS A 15 2.01 -3.11 -5.03
CA LYS A 15 0.60 -2.74 -4.83
C LYS A 15 0.47 -1.36 -4.17
N ALA A 16 1.23 -1.09 -3.11
CA ALA A 16 1.24 0.23 -2.48
C ALA A 16 1.70 1.33 -3.46
N TYR A 17 2.75 1.08 -4.25
CA TYR A 17 3.20 2.04 -5.26
C TYR A 17 2.14 2.32 -6.34
N PHE A 18 1.42 1.30 -6.81
CA PHE A 18 0.33 1.50 -7.76
C PHE A 18 -0.81 2.34 -7.18
N HIS A 19 -1.16 2.14 -5.90
CA HIS A 19 -2.13 2.99 -5.22
C HIS A 19 -1.66 4.45 -5.20
N PHE A 20 -0.41 4.74 -4.82
CA PHE A 20 0.07 6.12 -4.83
C PHE A 20 0.15 6.75 -6.22
N ALA A 21 0.56 5.98 -7.24
CA ALA A 21 0.58 6.47 -8.62
C ALA A 21 -0.84 6.78 -9.15
N LEU A 22 -1.82 5.96 -8.81
CA LEU A 22 -3.22 6.22 -9.14
C LEU A 22 -3.77 7.43 -8.40
N ALA A 23 -3.45 7.59 -7.11
CA ALA A 23 -3.85 8.77 -6.36
C ALA A 23 -3.34 10.05 -7.02
N GLN A 24 -2.06 10.11 -7.39
CA GLN A 24 -1.49 11.26 -8.08
C GLN A 24 -2.16 11.52 -9.43
N GLY A 25 -2.47 10.48 -10.21
CA GLY A 25 -3.20 10.61 -11.46
C GLY A 25 -4.62 11.18 -11.27
N CYS A 26 -5.31 10.72 -10.23
CA CYS A 26 -6.64 11.21 -9.87
C CYS A 26 -6.58 12.67 -9.40
N GLU A 27 -5.60 13.05 -8.58
CA GLU A 27 -5.39 14.44 -8.13
C GLU A 27 -5.19 15.40 -9.31
N VAL A 28 -4.35 15.02 -10.28
CA VAL A 28 -4.09 15.83 -11.49
C VAL A 28 -5.36 15.98 -12.34
N ASN A 29 -6.23 14.97 -12.34
CA ASN A 29 -7.50 14.98 -13.06
C ASN A 29 -8.67 15.63 -12.28
N GLY A 30 -8.46 16.04 -11.03
CA GLY A 30 -9.50 16.58 -10.15
C GLY A 30 -10.45 15.53 -9.55
N GLU A 31 -10.11 14.23 -9.68
CA GLU A 31 -10.87 13.09 -9.16
C GLU A 31 -10.52 12.83 -7.67
N TYR A 32 -10.74 13.83 -6.80
CA TYR A 32 -10.21 13.81 -5.43
C TYR A 32 -10.74 12.66 -4.56
N ASP A 33 -12.01 12.27 -4.69
CA ASP A 33 -12.58 11.16 -3.92
C ASP A 33 -11.83 9.84 -4.20
N GLU A 34 -11.52 9.60 -5.48
CA GLU A 34 -10.76 8.42 -5.88
C GLU A 34 -9.28 8.54 -5.48
N ALA A 35 -8.72 9.74 -5.51
CA ALA A 35 -7.38 9.98 -4.99
C ALA A 35 -7.27 9.61 -3.50
N PHE A 36 -8.19 10.09 -2.66
CA PHE A 36 -8.21 9.78 -1.23
C PHE A 36 -8.40 8.28 -0.98
N PHE A 37 -9.28 7.62 -1.74
CA PHE A 37 -9.42 6.17 -1.68
C PHE A 37 -8.09 5.44 -1.92
N HIS A 38 -7.36 5.84 -2.96
CA HIS A 38 -6.07 5.22 -3.25
C HIS A 38 -5.00 5.55 -2.20
N LEU A 39 -4.96 6.77 -1.65
CA LEU A 39 -4.06 7.14 -0.56
C LEU A 39 -4.32 6.29 0.70
N GLU A 40 -5.58 6.11 1.09
CA GLU A 40 -5.95 5.30 2.24
C GLU A 40 -5.50 3.84 2.07
N LYS A 41 -5.75 3.25 0.90
CA LYS A 41 -5.33 1.87 0.60
C LYS A 41 -3.81 1.72 0.59
N GLY A 42 -3.08 2.65 -0.04
CA GLY A 42 -1.62 2.63 -0.05
C GLY A 42 -1.02 2.73 1.36
N ASN A 43 -1.58 3.61 2.20
CA ASN A 43 -1.15 3.77 3.59
C ASN A 43 -1.44 2.54 4.44
N LYS A 44 -2.61 1.91 4.26
CA LYS A 44 -2.95 0.68 4.97
C LYS A 44 -1.95 -0.43 4.67
N ILE A 45 -1.60 -0.65 3.39
CA ILE A 45 -0.62 -1.69 3.01
C ILE A 45 0.75 -1.42 3.66
N LYS A 46 1.23 -0.17 3.64
CA LYS A 46 2.50 0.17 4.29
C LYS A 46 2.45 -0.06 5.81
N ASN A 47 1.35 0.31 6.46
CA ASN A 47 1.19 0.12 7.90
C ASN A 47 1.18 -1.37 8.26
N ASP A 48 0.41 -2.18 7.53
CA ASP A 48 0.33 -3.63 7.74
C ASP A 48 1.71 -4.29 7.54
N GLN A 49 2.47 -3.86 6.53
CA GLN A 49 3.85 -4.32 6.32
C GLN A 49 4.80 -3.93 7.48
N SER A 50 4.66 -2.71 8.02
CA SER A 50 5.46 -2.24 9.15
C SER A 50 5.14 -3.00 10.43
N GLN A 51 3.85 -3.20 10.75
CA GLN A 51 3.41 -3.96 11.93
C GLN A 51 3.91 -5.41 11.88
N TYR A 52 3.75 -6.08 10.74
CA TYR A 52 4.27 -7.44 10.54
C TYR A 52 5.78 -7.53 10.77
N SER A 53 6.53 -6.51 10.31
CA SER A 53 7.98 -6.46 10.51
C SER A 53 8.35 -6.30 11.98
N ILE A 54 7.61 -5.47 12.73
CA ILE A 54 7.83 -5.25 14.17
C ILE A 54 7.56 -6.54 14.95
N GLU A 55 6.40 -7.17 14.76
CA GLU A 55 6.04 -8.41 15.44
C GLU A 55 7.06 -9.53 15.19
N ARG A 56 7.59 -9.61 13.96
CA ARG A 56 8.62 -10.58 13.61
C ARG A 56 9.93 -10.29 14.36
N MET A 57 10.37 -9.05 14.40
CA MET A 57 11.60 -8.66 15.12
C MET A 57 11.47 -8.93 16.63
N GLU A 58 10.30 -8.65 17.22
CA GLU A 58 10.04 -8.96 18.64
C GLU A 58 10.12 -10.46 18.92
N LYS A 59 9.53 -11.30 18.06
CA LYS A 59 9.64 -12.76 18.17
C LYS A 59 11.09 -13.24 18.05
N GLU A 60 11.85 -12.71 17.10
CA GLU A 60 13.28 -13.05 16.93
C GLU A 60 14.12 -12.62 18.14
N LEU A 61 13.76 -11.51 18.80
CA LEU A 61 14.43 -11.04 20.02
C LEU A 61 14.09 -11.91 21.24
N GLN A 62 12.84 -12.33 21.40
CA GLN A 62 12.38 -13.18 22.52
C GLN A 62 12.82 -14.64 22.39
N ALA A 63 13.16 -15.10 21.18
CA ALA A 63 13.66 -16.45 20.94
C ALA A 63 15.16 -16.63 21.27
N LYS A 64 15.83 -15.59 21.80
CA LYS A 64 17.20 -15.63 22.32
C LYS A 64 17.21 -15.67 23.84
#